data_AF-A0A0F9CHX7-F1
#
_entry.id   AF-A0A0F9CHX7-F1
#
_cell.length_a   1.000
_cell.length_b   1.000
_cell.length_c   1.000
_cell.angle_alpha   90.00
_cell.angle_beta   90.00
_cell.angle_gamma   90.00
#
_symmetry.space_group_name_H-M   'P 1'
#
loop_
_entity.id
_entity.type
_entity.pdbx_description
1 polymer ?
#
loop_
_entity_poly.entity_id
_entity_poly.type
_entity_poly.pdbx_seq_one_letter_code
_entity_poly.pdbx_strand_id
1 'polypeptide(L)'
;MADRIAWSENNPEAFAGLHNLRKRIVVIFDEASRIADKIWEVTDGALTDENTEIIWLAFGNPTRNTGRFKECFGRLKHRWKTFQIDSRTVEGTNKEQIAKEVEDYGGENEDHVKIWIRGLFPSQSSRQFIPSDLVEAARKYKALAYDTLPKILSVDVARFGDDQTVIGTRQGR
;
A
#
# COMPACT_ATOMS: atom_id res chain seq x y z
N MET A 1 -4.25 7.10 -31.96
CA MET A 1 -3.04 6.26 -31.96
C MET A 1 -2.68 6.04 -30.50
N ALA A 2 -2.72 4.79 -30.03
CA ALA A 2 -2.41 4.44 -28.65
C ALA A 2 -1.05 3.73 -28.68
N ASP A 3 -0.01 4.39 -28.18
CA ASP A 3 1.30 3.76 -28.03
C ASP A 3 1.25 2.78 -26.86
N ARG A 4 1.51 1.51 -27.16
CA ARG A 4 1.55 0.41 -26.19
C ARG A 4 3.00 -0.01 -26.05
N ILE A 5 3.66 0.48 -25.01
CA ILE A 5 5.04 0.11 -24.70
C ILE A 5 4.97 -0.95 -23.59
N ALA A 6 5.42 -2.17 -23.88
CA ALA A 6 5.59 -3.22 -22.89
C ALA A 6 6.91 -3.00 -22.14
N TRP A 7 6.88 -3.13 -20.81
CA TRP A 7 8.04 -2.80 -19.96
C TRP A 7 9.00 -3.98 -19.82
N SER A 8 10.31 -3.70 -19.76
CA SER A 8 11.33 -4.63 -19.25
C SER A 8 12.26 -3.88 -18.31
N GLU A 9 12.78 -4.57 -17.29
CA GLU A 9 13.69 -4.03 -16.26
C GLU A 9 14.93 -3.32 -16.85
N ASN A 10 15.27 -3.65 -18.09
CA ASN A 10 16.42 -3.13 -18.81
C ASN A 10 16.14 -1.87 -19.64
N ASN A 11 14.89 -1.35 -19.70
CA ASN A 11 14.58 -0.20 -20.54
C ASN A 11 13.65 0.86 -19.91
N PRO A 12 14.03 1.45 -18.75
CA PRO A 12 13.27 2.52 -18.10
C PRO A 12 13.23 3.84 -18.90
N GLU A 13 14.17 4.08 -19.82
CA GLU A 13 14.30 5.36 -20.54
C GLU A 13 13.23 5.58 -21.63
N ALA A 14 12.55 4.52 -22.08
CA ALA A 14 11.53 4.61 -23.13
C ALA A 14 10.32 5.50 -22.76
N PHE A 15 10.18 5.86 -21.48
CA PHE A 15 9.07 6.65 -20.97
C PHE A 15 9.37 8.15 -20.85
N ALA A 16 10.66 8.54 -20.71
CA ALA A 16 11.05 9.94 -20.46
C ALA A 16 10.84 10.87 -21.66
N GLY A 17 10.62 10.32 -22.86
CA GLY A 17 10.48 11.08 -24.11
C GLY A 17 9.05 11.34 -24.58
N LEU A 18 8.02 10.96 -23.81
CA LEU A 18 6.63 11.14 -24.20
C LEU A 18 6.17 12.60 -23.99
N HIS A 19 6.56 13.49 -24.90
CA HIS A 19 5.95 14.81 -25.08
C HIS A 19 4.47 14.62 -25.49
N ASN A 20 3.57 14.61 -24.50
CA ASN A 20 2.17 14.21 -24.66
C ASN A 20 1.16 15.33 -24.40
N LEU A 21 1.59 16.59 -24.42
CA LEU A 21 0.75 17.80 -24.35
C LEU A 21 -0.63 17.59 -25.01
N ARG A 22 -1.69 17.58 -24.18
CA ARG A 22 -3.12 17.40 -24.53
C ARG A 22 -3.60 15.99 -24.88
N LYS A 23 -2.82 14.94 -24.65
CA LYS A 23 -3.23 13.54 -24.81
C LYS A 23 -3.57 12.91 -23.46
N ARG A 24 -4.17 11.72 -23.48
CA ARG A 24 -4.39 10.90 -22.28
C ARG A 24 -3.27 9.89 -22.15
N ILE A 25 -2.67 9.80 -20.97
CA ILE A 25 -1.72 8.74 -20.64
C ILE A 25 -2.45 7.74 -19.75
N VAL A 26 -2.44 6.47 -20.15
CA VAL A 26 -2.97 5.37 -19.33
C VAL A 26 -1.82 4.46 -18.95
N VAL A 27 -1.54 4.38 -17.65
CA VAL A 27 -0.56 3.44 -17.10
C VAL A 27 -1.31 2.34 -16.37
N ILE A 28 -0.98 1.09 -16.69
CA ILE A 28 -1.60 -0.08 -16.08
C ILE A 28 -0.52 -0.95 -15.46
N PHE A 29 -0.59 -1.10 -14.15
CA PHE A 29 0.23 -2.02 -13.39
C PHE A 29 -0.61 -3.24 -13.02
N ASP A 30 -0.27 -4.37 -13.62
CA ASP A 30 -0.76 -5.69 -13.23
C ASP A 30 0.22 -6.32 -12.22
N GLU A 31 -0.29 -7.14 -11.30
CA GLU A 31 0.44 -7.66 -10.14
C GLU A 31 1.25 -6.58 -9.39
N ALA A 32 0.65 -5.41 -9.19
CA ALA A 32 1.31 -4.21 -8.71
C ALA A 32 2.09 -4.38 -7.39
N SER A 33 1.69 -5.32 -6.54
CA SER A 33 2.41 -5.66 -5.29
C SER A 33 3.82 -6.24 -5.52
N ARG A 34 4.12 -6.80 -6.69
CA ARG A 34 5.43 -7.40 -7.02
C ARG A 34 6.35 -6.45 -7.78
N ILE A 35 5.79 -5.41 -8.42
CA ILE A 35 6.53 -4.38 -9.14
C ILE A 35 7.48 -3.66 -8.18
N ALA A 36 8.76 -3.57 -8.55
CA ALA A 36 9.79 -2.94 -7.73
C ALA A 36 9.57 -1.43 -7.59
N ASP A 37 9.87 -0.88 -6.41
CA ASP A 37 9.64 0.54 -6.07
C ASP A 37 10.29 1.51 -7.07
N LYS A 38 11.48 1.17 -7.59
CA LYS A 38 12.18 1.96 -8.62
C LYS A 38 11.33 2.18 -9.88
N ILE A 39 10.52 1.20 -10.28
CA ILE A 39 9.65 1.30 -11.46
C ILE A 39 8.55 2.33 -11.20
N TRP A 40 8.00 2.33 -9.98
CA TRP A 40 7.03 3.33 -9.57
C TRP A 40 7.62 4.73 -9.54
N GLU A 41 8.85 4.89 -9.04
CA GLU A 41 9.54 6.19 -9.01
C GLU A 41 9.78 6.75 -10.42
N VAL A 42 10.27 5.90 -11.34
CA VAL A 42 10.46 6.28 -12.75
C VAL A 42 9.12 6.67 -13.40
N THR A 43 8.07 5.92 -13.11
CA THR A 43 6.72 6.20 -13.64
C THR A 43 6.17 7.51 -13.08
N ASP A 44 6.29 7.74 -11.77
CA ASP A 44 5.84 8.99 -11.12
C ASP A 44 6.57 10.20 -11.71
N GLY A 45 7.89 10.09 -11.93
CA GLY A 45 8.69 11.16 -12.55
C GLY A 45 8.31 11.46 -14.00
N ALA A 46 7.95 10.43 -14.78
CA ALA A 46 7.59 10.60 -16.18
C ALA A 46 6.13 11.02 -16.42
N LEU A 47 5.30 10.99 -15.37
CA LEU A 47 3.89 11.44 -15.38
C LEU A 47 3.74 12.90 -14.91
N THR A 48 4.74 13.74 -15.14
CA THR A 48 4.75 15.15 -14.67
C THR A 48 4.38 16.17 -15.76
N ASP A 49 3.80 15.73 -16.87
CA ASP A 49 3.48 16.60 -18.02
C ASP A 49 2.26 17.51 -17.76
N GLU A 50 2.39 18.78 -18.11
CA GLU A 50 1.32 19.78 -17.95
C GLU A 50 0.22 19.59 -19.00
N ASN A 51 -1.04 19.79 -18.60
CA ASN A 51 -2.22 19.67 -19.48
C ASN A 51 -2.41 18.26 -20.10
N THR A 52 -1.97 17.22 -19.39
CA THR A 52 -2.11 15.81 -19.79
C THR A 52 -3.00 15.09 -18.78
N GLU A 53 -4.03 14.38 -19.26
CA GLU A 53 -4.92 13.59 -18.39
C GLU A 53 -4.25 12.23 -18.13
N ILE A 54 -3.90 11.98 -16.87
CA ILE A 54 -3.17 10.78 -16.46
C ILE A 54 -4.13 9.84 -15.72
N ILE A 55 -4.26 8.63 -16.23
CA ILE A 55 -5.00 7.54 -15.60
C ILE A 55 -4.01 6.45 -15.24
N TRP A 56 -3.64 6.36 -13.96
CA TRP A 56 -2.78 5.30 -13.45
C TRP A 56 -3.61 4.29 -12.67
N LEU A 57 -3.68 3.07 -13.21
CA LEU A 57 -4.36 1.93 -12.62
C LEU A 57 -3.30 0.96 -12.08
N ALA A 58 -3.46 0.56 -10.82
CA ALA A 58 -2.61 -0.46 -10.21
C ALA A 58 -3.50 -1.51 -9.53
N PHE A 59 -3.41 -2.74 -9.99
CA PHE A 59 -4.17 -3.87 -9.49
C PHE A 59 -3.28 -5.08 -9.23
N GLY A 60 -3.73 -5.96 -8.36
CA GLY A 60 -3.03 -7.17 -7.98
C GLY A 60 -3.27 -7.55 -6.53
N ASN A 61 -2.91 -8.78 -6.18
CA ASN A 61 -3.06 -9.26 -4.82
C ASN A 61 -2.03 -8.60 -3.89
N PRO A 62 -2.44 -8.14 -2.69
CA PRO A 62 -1.61 -7.37 -1.77
C PRO A 62 -0.60 -8.25 -1.02
N THR A 63 0.24 -8.98 -1.74
CA THR A 63 1.15 -10.02 -1.22
C THR A 63 2.30 -9.48 -0.35
N ARG A 64 2.64 -8.19 -0.45
CA ARG A 64 3.70 -7.55 0.33
C ARG A 64 3.12 -6.46 1.22
N ASN A 65 3.41 -6.49 2.52
CA ASN A 65 3.00 -5.43 3.45
C ASN A 65 3.92 -4.20 3.45
N THR A 66 4.87 -4.14 2.52
CA THR A 66 5.83 -3.05 2.31
C THR A 66 5.91 -2.73 0.82
N GLY A 67 6.59 -1.63 0.48
CA GLY A 67 6.75 -1.17 -0.89
C GLY A 67 5.63 -0.27 -1.38
N ARG A 68 5.82 0.26 -2.59
CA ARG A 68 5.06 1.40 -3.11
C ARG A 68 3.58 1.11 -3.33
N PHE A 69 3.22 -0.12 -3.68
CA PHE A 69 1.82 -0.54 -3.79
C PHE A 69 1.09 -0.48 -2.44
N LYS A 70 1.73 -0.93 -1.34
CA LYS A 70 1.16 -0.80 0.01
C LYS A 70 0.95 0.66 0.38
N GLU A 71 1.88 1.53 0.02
CA GLU A 71 1.79 2.95 0.32
C GLU A 71 0.59 3.64 -0.35
N CYS A 72 0.13 3.16 -1.51
CA CYS A 72 -1.10 3.64 -2.15
C CYS A 72 -2.33 3.52 -1.23
N PHE A 73 -2.35 2.55 -0.31
CA PHE A 73 -3.40 2.35 0.69
C PHE A 73 -3.06 2.97 2.06
N GLY A 74 -1.84 3.45 2.23
CA GLY A 74 -1.33 4.01 3.47
C GLY A 74 -1.01 5.50 3.33
N ARG A 75 0.28 5.82 3.39
CA ARG A 75 0.81 7.20 3.35
C ARG A 75 0.32 7.99 2.14
N LEU A 76 0.21 7.34 0.98
CA LEU A 76 -0.11 7.99 -0.29
C LEU A 76 -1.59 7.86 -0.69
N LYS A 77 -2.45 7.38 0.22
CA LYS A 77 -3.90 7.22 -0.04
C LYS A 77 -4.60 8.49 -0.53
N HIS A 78 -4.09 9.67 -0.18
CA HIS A 78 -4.65 10.95 -0.62
C HIS A 78 -4.48 11.19 -2.13
N ARG A 79 -3.58 10.44 -2.80
CA ARG A 79 -3.36 10.49 -4.25
C ARG A 79 -4.09 9.38 -5.01
N TRP A 80 -4.68 8.41 -4.31
CA TRP A 80 -5.21 7.18 -4.92
C TRP A 80 -6.66 6.96 -4.56
N LYS A 81 -7.46 6.57 -5.55
CA LYS A 81 -8.78 5.98 -5.31
C LYS A 81 -8.59 4.48 -5.11
N THR A 82 -8.61 4.03 -3.86
CA THR A 82 -8.30 2.66 -3.49
C THR A 82 -9.55 1.79 -3.32
N PHE A 83 -9.47 0.54 -3.76
CA PHE A 83 -10.50 -0.48 -3.56
C PHE A 83 -9.84 -1.74 -3.01
N GLN A 84 -10.49 -2.38 -2.04
CA GLN A 84 -10.14 -3.74 -1.58
C GLN A 84 -11.33 -4.63 -1.89
N ILE A 85 -11.09 -5.68 -2.66
CA ILE A 85 -12.14 -6.56 -3.19
C ILE A 85 -12.06 -7.87 -2.42
N ASP A 86 -13.17 -8.23 -1.77
CA ASP A 86 -13.33 -9.54 -1.15
C ASP A 86 -13.94 -10.49 -2.18
N SER A 87 -13.23 -11.58 -2.49
CA SER A 87 -13.63 -12.59 -3.48
C SER A 87 -15.04 -13.11 -3.23
N ARG A 88 -15.52 -13.14 -1.98
CA ARG A 88 -16.89 -13.60 -1.63
C ARG A 88 -17.99 -12.70 -2.18
N THR A 89 -17.66 -11.44 -2.45
CA THR A 89 -18.60 -10.42 -2.98
C THR A 89 -18.61 -10.37 -4.51
N VAL A 90 -17.65 -11.03 -5.16
CA VAL A 90 -17.53 -11.08 -6.62
C VAL A 90 -18.42 -12.17 -7.19
N GLU A 91 -19.17 -11.83 -8.25
CA GLU A 91 -20.01 -12.78 -8.98
C GLU A 91 -19.16 -13.89 -9.62
N GLY A 92 -19.67 -15.12 -9.64
CA GLY A 92 -18.99 -16.27 -10.24
C GLY A 92 -17.93 -16.94 -9.36
N THR A 93 -17.74 -16.51 -8.10
CA THR A 93 -16.82 -17.17 -7.17
C THR A 93 -17.45 -18.38 -6.49
N ASN A 94 -16.65 -19.43 -6.28
CA ASN A 94 -17.07 -20.63 -5.57
C ASN A 94 -17.00 -20.39 -4.05
N LYS A 95 -18.11 -19.95 -3.47
CA LYS A 95 -18.21 -19.59 -2.05
C LYS A 95 -18.01 -20.77 -1.10
N GLU A 96 -18.38 -21.99 -1.52
CA GLU A 96 -18.16 -23.20 -0.73
C GLU A 96 -16.67 -23.54 -0.65
N GLN A 97 -15.95 -23.41 -1.77
CA GLN A 97 -14.51 -23.60 -1.80
C GLN A 97 -13.78 -22.54 -0.96
N ILE A 98 -14.19 -21.28 -1.07
CA ILE A 98 -13.64 -20.19 -0.25
C ILE A 98 -13.84 -20.50 1.25
N ALA A 99 -15.02 -20.98 1.65
CA ALA A 99 -15.27 -21.32 3.05
C ALA A 99 -14.34 -22.43 3.55
N LYS A 100 -14.11 -23.48 2.73
CA LYS A 100 -13.16 -24.55 3.05
C LYS A 100 -11.73 -24.02 3.19
N GLU A 101 -11.30 -23.16 2.27
CA GLU A 101 -9.97 -22.55 2.36
C GLU A 101 -9.81 -21.71 3.62
N VAL A 102 -10.84 -20.96 4.04
CA VAL A 102 -10.77 -20.22 5.32
C VAL A 102 -10.58 -21.18 6.50
N GLU A 103 -11.27 -22.32 6.51
CA GLU A 103 -11.13 -23.33 7.56
C GLU A 103 -9.74 -23.99 7.53
N ASP A 104 -9.30 -24.43 6.35
CA ASP A 104 -8.02 -25.13 6.14
C ASP A 104 -6.81 -24.28 6.57
N TYR A 105 -6.88 -22.96 6.31
CA TYR A 105 -5.78 -22.06 6.66
C TYR A 105 -5.81 -21.57 8.10
N GLY A 106 -6.85 -21.86 8.90
CA GLY A 106 -6.92 -21.50 10.32
C GLY A 106 -7.70 -20.21 10.62
N GLY A 107 -8.49 -19.70 9.66
CA GLY A 107 -9.46 -18.64 9.88
C GLY A 107 -9.16 -17.29 9.19
N GLU A 108 -10.07 -16.33 9.40
CA GLU A 108 -10.13 -15.05 8.66
C GLU A 108 -8.90 -14.15 8.81
N ASN A 109 -8.09 -14.35 9.85
CA ASN A 109 -6.95 -13.50 10.18
C ASN A 109 -5.63 -14.02 9.62
N GLU A 110 -5.64 -15.17 8.95
CA GLU A 110 -4.44 -15.76 8.38
C GLU A 110 -4.03 -15.01 7.12
N ASP A 111 -2.72 -14.85 6.92
CA ASP A 111 -2.19 -14.02 5.83
C ASP A 111 -2.59 -14.58 4.46
N HIS A 112 -2.74 -15.90 4.34
CA HIS A 112 -3.28 -16.53 3.13
C HIS A 112 -4.71 -16.03 2.84
N VAL A 113 -5.59 -16.10 3.84
CA VAL A 113 -7.00 -15.68 3.71
C VAL A 113 -7.09 -14.17 3.47
N LYS A 114 -6.28 -13.37 4.16
CA LYS A 114 -6.20 -11.92 3.94
C LYS A 114 -5.86 -11.59 2.49
N ILE A 115 -4.81 -12.20 1.94
CA ILE A 115 -4.31 -11.88 0.61
C ILE A 115 -5.24 -12.37 -0.49
N TRP A 116 -5.61 -13.65 -0.46
CA TRP A 116 -6.24 -14.33 -1.60
C TRP A 116 -7.77 -14.30 -1.57
N ILE A 117 -8.37 -14.13 -0.39
CA ILE A 117 -9.83 -14.09 -0.23
C ILE A 117 -10.29 -12.66 0.05
N ARG A 118 -9.68 -11.97 1.01
CA ARG A 118 -10.18 -10.68 1.51
C ARG A 118 -9.62 -9.45 0.80
N GLY A 119 -8.58 -9.60 -0.03
CA GLY A 119 -7.89 -8.47 -0.66
C GLY A 119 -7.21 -7.52 0.35
N LEU A 120 -6.76 -8.07 1.48
CA LEU A 120 -6.07 -7.37 2.56
C LEU A 120 -4.58 -7.67 2.55
N PHE A 121 -3.78 -6.66 2.87
CA PHE A 121 -2.34 -6.84 3.07
C PHE A 121 -2.06 -7.76 4.26
N PRO A 122 -0.99 -8.58 4.21
CA PRO A 122 -0.62 -9.45 5.30
C PRO A 122 -0.22 -8.64 6.54
N SER A 123 -0.41 -9.24 7.72
CA SER A 123 -0.14 -8.61 9.00
C SER A 123 1.33 -8.70 9.41
N GLN A 124 2.03 -9.74 8.96
CA GLN A 124 3.47 -9.86 9.16
C GLN A 124 4.25 -9.43 7.91
N SER A 125 5.21 -8.54 8.12
CA SER A 125 6.50 -8.69 7.46
C SER A 125 7.29 -9.57 8.41
N SER A 126 8.04 -10.54 7.92
CA SER A 126 8.95 -11.36 8.73
C SER A 126 9.99 -10.55 9.54
N ARG A 127 10.01 -9.21 9.40
CA ARG A 127 10.88 -8.26 10.11
C ARG A 127 10.16 -7.35 11.11
N GLN A 128 8.85 -7.51 11.33
CA GLN A 128 8.09 -6.58 12.17
C GLN A 128 7.95 -7.11 13.60
N PHE A 129 8.59 -6.45 14.58
CA PHE A 129 8.52 -6.83 16.00
C PHE A 129 7.12 -6.60 16.62
N ILE A 130 6.37 -5.63 16.08
CA ILE A 130 5.02 -5.29 16.53
C ILE A 130 4.03 -5.58 15.38
N PRO A 131 3.13 -6.55 15.54
CA PRO A 131 2.06 -6.85 14.58
C PRO A 131 1.18 -5.64 14.25
N SER A 132 0.83 -5.49 12.98
CA SER A 132 0.08 -4.32 12.49
C SER A 132 -1.36 -4.23 13.04
N ASP A 133 -2.00 -5.38 13.30
CA ASP A 133 -3.32 -5.48 13.91
C ASP A 133 -3.36 -4.94 15.34
N LEU A 134 -2.31 -5.18 16.14
CA LEU A 134 -2.16 -4.57 17.47
C LEU A 134 -2.05 -3.04 17.37
N VAL A 135 -1.31 -2.53 16.39
CA VAL A 135 -1.21 -1.08 16.15
C VAL A 135 -2.57 -0.49 15.76
N GLU A 136 -3.30 -1.14 14.87
CA GLU A 136 -4.64 -0.69 14.45
C GLU A 136 -5.65 -0.70 15.60
N ALA A 137 -5.62 -1.74 16.44
CA ALA A 137 -6.46 -1.81 17.63
C ALA A 137 -6.10 -0.68 18.62
N ALA A 138 -4.81 -0.45 18.88
CA ALA A 138 -4.34 0.60 19.78
C ALA A 138 -4.74 2.00 19.30
N ARG A 139 -4.75 2.27 17.99
CA ARG A 139 -5.17 3.57 17.42
C ARG A 139 -6.65 3.87 17.66
N LYS A 140 -7.49 2.86 17.87
CA LYS A 140 -8.93 3.02 18.14
C LYS A 140 -9.25 3.06 19.64
N TYR A 141 -8.29 2.71 20.50
CA TYR A 141 -8.47 2.67 21.93
C TYR A 141 -8.63 4.09 22.51
N LYS A 142 -9.60 4.26 23.42
CA LYS A 142 -9.77 5.49 24.20
C LYS A 142 -9.35 5.22 25.64
N ALA A 143 -8.32 5.93 26.09
CA ALA A 143 -7.83 5.81 27.46
C ALA A 143 -8.86 6.36 28.47
N LEU A 144 -9.09 5.58 29.53
CA LEU A 144 -9.91 6.03 30.66
C LEU A 144 -9.12 7.05 31.48
N ALA A 145 -9.81 8.11 31.91
CA ALA A 145 -9.21 9.21 32.69
C ALA A 145 -8.01 9.89 31.99
N TYR A 146 -7.98 9.91 30.65
CA TYR A 146 -6.86 10.45 29.86
C TYR A 146 -6.36 11.81 30.37
N ASP A 147 -7.29 12.72 30.69
CA ASP A 147 -6.98 14.09 31.10
C ASP A 147 -6.17 14.20 32.40
N THR A 148 -6.25 13.21 33.29
CA THR A 148 -5.52 13.20 34.58
C THR A 148 -4.21 12.42 34.51
N LEU A 149 -3.92 11.76 33.39
CA LEU A 149 -2.71 10.97 33.23
C LEU A 149 -1.48 11.85 32.94
N PRO A 150 -0.27 11.39 33.32
CA PRO A 150 0.96 12.15 33.08
C PRO A 150 1.24 12.28 31.59
N LYS A 151 1.70 13.46 31.18
CA LYS A 151 2.24 13.74 29.84
C LYS A 151 3.72 13.36 29.80
N ILE A 152 4.08 12.55 28.83
CA ILE A 152 5.43 12.06 28.61
C ILE A 152 5.86 12.50 27.20
N LEU A 153 6.98 13.20 27.15
CA LEU A 153 7.64 13.62 25.91
C LEU A 153 8.88 12.75 25.72
N SER A 154 9.02 12.19 24.52
CA SER A 154 10.21 11.47 24.09
C SER A 154 10.79 12.16 22.87
N VAL A 155 12.11 12.28 22.83
CA VAL A 155 12.83 12.84 21.68
C VAL A 155 13.88 11.84 21.25
N ASP A 156 13.83 11.45 19.99
CA ASP A 156 14.91 10.72 19.32
C ASP A 156 15.64 11.68 18.40
N VAL A 157 16.85 12.08 18.81
CA VAL A 157 17.63 13.11 18.12
C VAL A 157 18.48 12.45 17.06
N ALA A 158 18.13 12.68 15.79
CA ALA A 158 18.97 12.28 14.67
C ALA A 158 20.31 13.05 14.71
N ARG A 159 21.39 12.36 14.35
CA ARG A 159 22.71 12.96 14.15
C ARG A 159 22.90 13.31 12.67
N PHE A 160 24.14 13.56 12.24
CA PHE A 160 24.47 13.83 10.84
C PHE A 160 23.93 12.75 9.89
N GLY A 161 23.48 13.18 8.71
CA GLY A 161 22.87 12.33 7.69
C GLY A 161 21.47 12.81 7.30
N ASP A 162 20.73 11.95 6.60
CA ASP A 162 19.38 12.23 6.11
C ASP A 162 18.27 11.79 7.08
N ASP A 163 18.63 11.32 8.28
CA ASP A 163 17.69 10.86 9.30
C ASP A 163 16.96 12.03 9.98
N GLN A 164 15.70 11.82 10.35
CA GLN A 164 14.88 12.85 10.98
C GLN A 164 14.94 12.76 12.51
N THR A 165 15.09 13.91 13.18
CA THR A 165 14.82 13.99 14.63
C THR A 165 13.31 13.85 14.86
N VAL A 166 12.92 12.89 15.69
CA VAL A 166 11.51 12.56 15.96
C VAL A 166 11.15 12.95 17.38
N ILE A 167 10.08 13.74 17.53
CA ILE A 167 9.49 14.05 18.82
C ILE A 167 8.17 13.30 18.94
N GLY A 168 8.03 12.50 19.98
CA GLY A 168 6.83 11.78 20.33
C GLY A 168 6.24 12.28 21.65
N THR A 169 4.92 12.46 21.69
CA THR A 169 4.19 12.76 22.93
C THR A 169 3.20 11.65 23.21
N ARG A 170 3.10 11.23 24.47
CA ARG A 170 2.01 10.38 24.95
C ARG A 170 1.48 10.89 26.29
N GLN A 171 0.24 10.59 26.61
CA GLN A 171 -0.37 10.88 27.91
C GLN A 171 -1.06 9.62 28.41
N GLY A 172 -0.60 9.06 29.53
CA GLY A 172 -1.08 7.74 29.96
C GLY A 172 0.00 6.79 30.45
N ARG A 173 -0.45 5.57 30.78
CA ARG A 173 0.42 4.41 30.96
C ARG A 173 0.91 3.91 29.63
#